data_AF-A0A956L9J8-F1
#
_entry.id   AF-A0A956L9J8-F1
#
_cell.length_a   1.000
_cell.length_b   1.000
_cell.length_c   1.000
_cell.angle_alpha   90.00
_cell.angle_beta   90.00
_cell.angle_gamma   90.00
#
_symmetry.space_group_name_H-M   'P 1'
#
loop_
_entity.id
_entity.type
_entity.pdbx_description
1 polymer ?
#
loop_
_entity_poly.entity_id
_entity_poly.type
_entity_poly.pdbx_seq_one_letter_code
_entity_poly.pdbx_strand_id
1 'polypeptide(L)'
;MACSGGEYSGWSIPAVPGGGEDGSDTEGDADGDGRPPLPPPPDDGGFPPPENHGDCCAGNGSPGCDNKPVEQCVCASDAWCCESEWDDACAALIEQLGCGHCVDGDGGDPPPPPPPPAGADCCVEHGTPGCDDAVVEACVCDIEPYCCDTQWSAACTAVLEVHGCGQCGAPPPDDGGGDPPPPDDGGGGGGGGGGGGGGDPPPAGTGDCCASNGSAGCDDATVQACVCMQDDYCCNTDWDGLCASEVESFGCGTCGGGGGSGGGDTGGGTGGGEVSVCCQQQPGSGCPDATVQDCVCAQDAYCCNTFWDLTCAGEVELFGCGSCS
;
A
#
# COMPACT_ATOMS: atom_id res chain seq x y z
N MET A 1 -14.53 -21.86 58.44
CA MET A 1 -15.87 -21.91 57.84
C MET A 1 -16.07 -23.28 57.24
N ALA A 2 -17.09 -24.01 57.70
CA ALA A 2 -17.51 -25.28 57.12
C ALA A 2 -18.54 -25.00 56.01
N CYS A 3 -18.36 -25.58 54.83
CA CYS A 3 -19.39 -25.60 53.80
C CYS A 3 -20.10 -26.95 53.86
N SER A 4 -21.34 -26.92 54.37
CA SER A 4 -22.27 -28.03 54.42
C SER A 4 -22.90 -28.27 53.04
N GLY A 5 -23.07 -29.54 52.68
CA GLY A 5 -23.70 -29.98 51.43
C GLY A 5 -25.20 -29.64 51.34
N GLY A 6 -25.66 -29.56 50.10
CA GLY A 6 -27.06 -29.47 49.72
C GLY A 6 -27.30 -30.27 48.45
N GLU A 7 -27.87 -31.45 48.62
CA GLU A 7 -28.39 -32.31 47.56
C GLU A 7 -29.70 -31.69 47.04
N TYR A 8 -29.86 -31.52 45.73
CA TYR A 8 -31.19 -31.34 45.14
C TYR A 8 -31.37 -32.25 43.93
N SER A 9 -32.39 -33.09 44.06
CA SER A 9 -32.83 -34.10 43.13
C SER A 9 -33.72 -33.50 42.06
N GLY A 10 -33.50 -33.92 40.81
CA GLY A 10 -34.54 -34.30 39.87
C GLY A 10 -35.59 -33.28 39.45
N TRP A 11 -35.44 -32.76 38.23
CA TRP A 11 -36.60 -32.46 37.40
C TRP A 11 -36.40 -33.06 36.00
N SER A 12 -37.18 -34.10 35.70
CA SER A 12 -37.37 -34.65 34.36
C SER A 12 -38.32 -33.77 33.56
N ILE A 13 -37.93 -33.42 32.34
CA ILE A 13 -38.77 -32.72 31.35
C ILE A 13 -39.04 -33.71 30.20
N PRO A 14 -40.28 -33.83 29.69
CA PRO A 14 -40.69 -34.93 28.81
C PRO A 14 -40.37 -34.70 27.33
N ALA A 15 -40.29 -35.82 26.60
CA ALA A 15 -40.11 -35.92 25.17
C ALA A 15 -41.28 -35.34 24.37
N VAL A 16 -40.98 -34.65 23.28
CA VAL A 16 -41.93 -34.21 22.24
C VAL A 16 -41.81 -35.17 21.05
N PRO A 17 -42.92 -35.74 20.53
CA PRO A 17 -42.89 -36.68 19.43
C PRO A 17 -42.85 -35.98 18.06
N GLY A 18 -42.42 -36.75 17.06
CA GLY A 18 -42.11 -36.31 15.71
C GLY A 18 -43.27 -35.79 14.87
N GLY A 19 -42.91 -34.93 13.93
CA GLY A 19 -43.65 -34.65 12.70
C GLY A 19 -42.66 -34.77 11.55
N GLY A 20 -42.87 -35.75 10.69
CA GLY A 20 -42.22 -35.85 9.40
C GLY A 20 -43.25 -35.57 8.31
N GLU A 21 -42.83 -34.84 7.29
CA GLU A 21 -43.33 -34.97 5.92
C GLU A 21 -42.29 -34.35 4.95
N ASP A 22 -41.53 -35.17 4.22
CA ASP A 22 -41.68 -35.51 2.79
C ASP A 22 -41.77 -34.32 1.81
N GLY A 23 -40.77 -34.25 0.93
CA GLY A 23 -40.60 -33.20 -0.07
C GLY A 23 -39.30 -33.41 -0.86
N SER A 24 -39.28 -34.47 -1.65
CA SER A 24 -38.25 -34.81 -2.62
C SER A 24 -38.33 -33.88 -3.84
N ASP A 25 -37.26 -33.14 -4.12
CA ASP A 25 -36.92 -32.70 -5.46
C ASP A 25 -35.42 -32.93 -5.69
N THR A 26 -35.16 -33.99 -6.46
CA THR A 26 -33.87 -34.34 -7.03
C THR A 26 -33.73 -33.65 -8.38
N GLU A 27 -32.87 -32.65 -8.44
CA GLU A 27 -32.08 -32.30 -9.63
C GLU A 27 -30.67 -32.02 -9.07
N GLY A 28 -29.59 -32.71 -9.41
CA GLY A 28 -29.35 -33.50 -10.61
C GLY A 28 -28.08 -33.07 -11.35
N ASP A 29 -27.19 -32.28 -10.78
CA ASP A 29 -25.89 -31.95 -11.38
C ASP A 29 -24.76 -32.68 -10.65
N ALA A 30 -24.35 -33.79 -11.25
CA ALA A 30 -23.22 -34.60 -10.83
C ALA A 30 -21.95 -34.11 -11.54
N ASP A 31 -21.24 -33.16 -10.92
CA ASP A 31 -19.80 -33.00 -11.18
C ASP A 31 -19.06 -34.04 -10.32
N GLY A 32 -18.77 -35.17 -10.97
CA GLY A 32 -18.09 -36.32 -10.39
C GLY A 32 -16.59 -36.08 -10.22
N ASP A 33 -16.19 -35.25 -9.26
CA ASP A 33 -14.85 -35.31 -8.68
C ASP A 33 -14.90 -36.30 -7.50
N GLY A 34 -14.60 -37.57 -7.79
CA GLY A 34 -14.57 -38.68 -6.83
C GLY A 34 -13.50 -38.58 -5.73
N ARG A 35 -13.28 -37.39 -5.17
CA ARG A 35 -12.50 -37.17 -3.96
C ARG A 35 -13.36 -37.52 -2.75
N PRO A 36 -12.91 -38.42 -1.86
CA PRO A 36 -13.61 -38.62 -0.59
C PRO A 36 -13.67 -37.28 0.15
N PRO A 37 -14.78 -36.97 0.85
CA PRO A 37 -14.86 -35.76 1.65
C PRO A 37 -13.68 -35.74 2.62
N LEU A 38 -12.98 -34.61 2.68
CA LEU A 38 -11.97 -34.38 3.69
C LEU A 38 -12.62 -34.62 5.07
N PRO A 39 -11.92 -35.24 6.03
CA PRO A 39 -12.41 -35.27 7.40
C PRO A 39 -12.72 -33.84 7.83
N PRO A 40 -13.78 -33.61 8.63
CA PRO A 40 -14.00 -32.29 9.20
C PRO A 40 -12.70 -31.85 9.90
N PRO A 41 -12.37 -30.54 9.85
CA PRO A 41 -11.29 -30.03 10.70
C PRO A 41 -11.53 -30.52 12.12
N PRO A 42 -10.46 -30.84 12.90
CA PRO A 42 -10.64 -31.20 14.29
C PRO A 42 -11.58 -30.18 14.92
N ASP A 43 -12.63 -30.65 15.59
CA ASP A 43 -13.58 -29.80 16.29
C ASP A 43 -12.76 -28.87 17.22
N ASP A 44 -12.55 -27.63 16.76
CA ASP A 44 -12.07 -26.52 17.58
C ASP A 44 -13.18 -26.27 18.59
N GLY A 45 -13.16 -27.09 19.65
CA GLY A 45 -14.19 -27.19 20.65
C GLY A 45 -14.59 -25.79 21.09
N GLY A 46 -15.85 -25.45 20.77
CA GLY A 46 -16.57 -24.24 21.11
C GLY A 46 -15.69 -23.08 21.58
N PHE A 47 -15.44 -22.11 20.69
CA PHE A 47 -14.96 -20.79 21.08
C PHE A 47 -15.80 -20.32 22.28
N PRO A 48 -15.24 -20.24 23.50
CA PRO A 48 -15.91 -19.55 24.57
C PRO A 48 -16.19 -18.11 24.10
N PRO A 49 -17.22 -17.42 24.64
CA PRO A 49 -17.38 -15.99 24.39
C PRO A 49 -16.02 -15.32 24.61
N PRO A 50 -15.61 -14.31 23.81
CA PRO A 50 -14.27 -13.74 23.91
C PRO A 50 -14.00 -13.40 25.36
N GLU A 51 -13.19 -14.25 26.00
CA GLU A 51 -12.79 -14.02 27.37
C GLU A 51 -12.03 -12.71 27.24
N ASN A 52 -12.52 -11.67 27.92
CA ASN A 52 -11.83 -10.40 27.95
C ASN A 52 -10.57 -10.64 28.78
N HIS A 53 -9.55 -11.16 28.10
CA HIS A 53 -8.20 -11.19 28.59
C HIS A 53 -7.78 -9.73 28.74
N GLY A 54 -7.20 -9.37 29.88
CA GLY A 54 -6.81 -7.99 30.13
C GLY A 54 -5.58 -7.58 29.33
N ASP A 55 -5.13 -6.35 29.55
CA ASP A 55 -3.93 -5.77 28.95
C ASP A 55 -2.72 -6.72 29.09
N CYS A 56 -1.97 -6.90 28.00
CA CYS A 56 -0.72 -7.68 27.98
C CYS A 56 0.41 -7.02 28.77
N CYS A 57 0.40 -5.70 28.90
CA CYS A 57 1.50 -4.96 29.50
C CYS A 57 1.41 -4.82 31.03
N ALA A 58 0.40 -5.43 31.65
CA ALA A 58 0.26 -5.48 33.10
C ALA A 58 -0.25 -6.85 33.54
N GLY A 59 0.03 -7.23 34.78
CA GLY A 59 -0.59 -8.40 35.40
C GLY A 59 -2.12 -8.25 35.45
N ASN A 60 -2.84 -9.01 34.63
CA ASN A 60 -4.29 -8.96 34.53
C ASN A 60 -4.99 -10.10 35.30
N GLY A 61 -4.23 -11.08 35.82
CA GLY A 61 -4.71 -12.15 36.68
C GLY A 61 -5.62 -13.18 35.99
N SER A 62 -5.77 -13.10 34.66
CA SER A 62 -6.45 -14.09 33.82
C SER A 62 -5.41 -14.86 33.01
N PRO A 63 -5.65 -16.12 32.60
CA PRO A 63 -4.75 -16.82 31.69
C PRO A 63 -4.73 -16.09 30.34
N GLY A 64 -3.57 -15.61 29.88
CA GLY A 64 -3.44 -14.89 28.62
C GLY A 64 -3.73 -13.38 28.70
N CYS A 65 -3.70 -12.71 27.53
CA CYS A 65 -3.92 -11.28 27.39
C CYS A 65 -4.66 -10.94 26.08
N ASP A 66 -5.02 -9.67 25.89
CA ASP A 66 -5.84 -9.21 24.77
C ASP A 66 -5.15 -9.26 23.39
N ASN A 67 -3.83 -9.08 23.35
CA ASN A 67 -3.04 -9.17 22.12
C ASN A 67 -2.57 -10.61 21.85
N LYS A 68 -3.26 -11.32 20.96
CA LYS A 68 -2.98 -12.74 20.64
C LYS A 68 -1.58 -13.02 20.08
N PRO A 69 -1.00 -12.19 19.18
CA PRO A 69 0.40 -12.33 18.81
C PRO A 69 1.37 -12.25 19.99
N VAL A 70 1.19 -11.28 20.89
CA VAL A 70 2.02 -11.12 22.10
C VAL A 70 1.82 -12.29 23.05
N GLU A 71 0.56 -12.66 23.31
CA GLU A 71 0.19 -13.82 24.11
C GLU A 71 0.89 -15.08 23.59
N GLN A 72 0.72 -15.43 22.32
CA GLN A 72 1.33 -16.63 21.74
C GLN A 72 2.86 -16.66 21.87
N CYS A 73 3.51 -15.52 21.69
CA CYS A 73 4.96 -15.38 21.81
C CYS A 73 5.43 -15.60 23.26
N VAL A 74 4.73 -15.01 24.24
CA VAL A 74 5.04 -15.20 25.66
C VAL A 74 4.69 -16.63 26.10
N CYS A 75 3.54 -17.18 25.70
CA CYS A 75 3.14 -18.58 25.99
C CYS A 75 4.17 -19.59 25.48
N ALA A 76 4.80 -19.30 24.33
CA ALA A 76 5.82 -20.17 23.74
C ALA A 76 7.08 -20.23 24.61
N SER A 77 7.35 -19.18 25.39
CA SER A 77 8.44 -19.16 26.38
C SER A 77 8.00 -19.70 27.73
N ASP A 78 6.83 -19.28 28.22
CA ASP A 78 6.27 -19.73 29.49
C ASP A 78 4.77 -20.03 29.38
N ALA A 79 4.44 -21.32 29.32
CA ALA A 79 3.05 -21.79 29.23
C ALA A 79 2.21 -21.39 30.46
N TRP A 80 2.84 -21.11 31.61
CA TRP A 80 2.12 -20.70 32.81
C TRP A 80 1.32 -19.40 32.60
N CYS A 81 1.84 -18.47 31.79
CA CYS A 81 1.18 -17.20 31.45
C CYS A 81 -0.17 -17.39 30.74
N CYS A 82 -0.39 -18.54 30.10
CA CYS A 82 -1.56 -18.82 29.27
C CYS A 82 -2.43 -19.96 29.82
N GLU A 83 -1.90 -20.75 30.76
CA GLU A 83 -2.62 -21.83 31.42
C GLU A 83 -3.05 -21.48 32.86
N SER A 84 -2.40 -20.51 33.50
CA SER A 84 -2.63 -20.17 34.91
C SER A 84 -3.06 -18.73 35.11
N GLU A 85 -2.15 -17.77 34.99
CA GLU A 85 -2.47 -16.35 35.15
C GLU A 85 -1.41 -15.48 34.45
N TRP A 86 -1.84 -14.32 33.98
CA TRP A 86 -0.98 -13.29 33.44
C TRP A 86 -0.61 -12.31 34.54
N ASP A 87 0.65 -12.35 34.99
CA ASP A 87 1.20 -11.48 36.03
C ASP A 87 2.28 -10.52 35.48
N ASP A 88 2.90 -9.72 36.36
CA ASP A 88 3.94 -8.77 35.96
C ASP A 88 5.19 -9.46 35.39
N ALA A 89 5.42 -10.74 35.72
CA ALA A 89 6.52 -11.51 35.13
C ALA A 89 6.18 -11.91 33.68
N CYS A 90 4.93 -12.28 33.40
CA CYS A 90 4.44 -12.49 32.04
C CYS A 90 4.55 -11.21 31.19
N ALA A 91 4.17 -10.05 31.74
CA ALA A 91 4.34 -8.76 31.06
C ALA A 91 5.84 -8.44 30.79
N ALA A 92 6.74 -8.73 31.74
CA ALA A 92 8.17 -8.49 31.58
C ALA A 92 8.83 -9.38 30.50
N LEU A 93 8.28 -10.56 30.20
CA LEU A 93 8.78 -11.44 29.13
C LEU A 93 8.59 -10.82 27.74
N ILE A 94 7.63 -9.91 27.57
CA ILE A 94 7.32 -9.28 26.29
C ILE A 94 8.58 -8.62 25.69
N GLU A 95 9.26 -7.78 26.47
CA GLU A 95 10.46 -7.07 26.00
C GLU A 95 11.68 -7.98 25.96
N GLN A 96 11.81 -8.89 26.94
CA GLN A 96 12.94 -9.80 27.02
C GLN A 96 13.02 -10.72 25.79
N LEU A 97 11.87 -11.14 25.28
CA LEU A 97 11.76 -12.03 24.13
C LEU A 97 11.61 -11.28 22.80
N GLY A 98 11.41 -9.96 22.85
CA GLY A 98 11.09 -9.15 21.66
C GLY A 98 9.70 -9.46 21.09
N CYS A 99 8.77 -9.92 21.94
CA CYS A 99 7.38 -10.18 21.56
C CYS A 99 6.56 -8.89 21.39
N GLY A 100 7.03 -7.76 21.93
CA GLY A 100 6.38 -6.46 21.89
C GLY A 100 7.12 -5.44 22.76
N HIS A 101 6.52 -4.28 23.01
CA HIS A 101 7.06 -3.24 23.90
C HIS A 101 5.97 -2.76 24.85
N CYS A 102 6.29 -2.64 26.13
CA CYS A 102 5.36 -2.20 27.16
C CYS A 102 5.83 -0.89 27.75
N VAL A 103 5.20 0.20 27.32
CA VAL A 103 5.44 1.52 27.93
C VAL A 103 4.60 1.63 29.20
N ASP A 104 5.24 2.06 30.30
CA ASP A 104 4.63 2.15 31.63
C ASP A 104 3.31 2.95 31.60
N GLY A 105 2.19 2.23 31.66
CA GLY A 105 0.94 2.67 32.27
C GLY A 105 0.11 3.70 31.52
N ASP A 106 -0.48 3.30 30.40
CA ASP A 106 -1.86 3.60 30.01
C ASP A 106 -2.13 2.76 28.76
N GLY A 107 -2.96 1.71 28.87
CA GLY A 107 -3.38 0.82 27.78
C GLY A 107 -4.24 1.52 26.72
N GLY A 108 -3.69 2.56 26.11
CA GLY A 108 -4.15 3.15 24.87
C GLY A 108 -2.98 3.11 23.89
N ASP A 109 -3.32 2.98 22.62
CA ASP A 109 -2.51 3.51 21.51
C ASP A 109 -1.65 4.69 22.02
N PRO A 110 -0.32 4.66 21.85
CA PRO A 110 0.52 5.73 22.39
C PRO A 110 -0.09 7.06 21.96
N PRO A 111 -0.32 8.02 22.88
CA PRO A 111 -0.70 9.35 22.43
C PRO A 111 0.34 9.74 21.39
N PRO A 112 -0.06 10.28 20.22
CA PRO A 112 0.91 10.74 19.25
C PRO A 112 1.91 11.62 20.02
N PRO A 113 3.21 11.52 19.72
CA PRO A 113 4.22 12.33 20.40
C PRO A 113 3.66 13.75 20.53
N PRO A 114 3.85 14.43 21.69
CA PRO A 114 3.34 15.79 21.85
C PRO A 114 3.74 16.53 20.58
N PRO A 115 2.80 17.16 19.85
CA PRO A 115 3.09 17.69 18.53
C PRO A 115 4.40 18.45 18.70
N PRO A 116 5.46 18.09 17.95
CA PRO A 116 6.70 18.84 18.03
C PRO A 116 6.31 20.31 17.91
N PRO A 117 6.97 21.19 18.67
CA PRO A 117 6.61 22.60 18.71
C PRO A 117 6.40 23.04 17.27
N ALA A 118 5.13 23.30 16.89
CA ALA A 118 4.64 23.20 15.51
C ALA A 118 5.79 23.40 14.54
N GLY A 119 6.26 22.29 13.94
CA GLY A 119 7.48 22.32 13.15
C GLY A 119 7.37 23.38 12.06
N ALA A 120 8.49 23.76 11.49
CA ALA A 120 8.40 24.54 10.26
C ALA A 120 7.92 23.61 9.13
N ASP A 121 7.49 24.21 8.04
CA ASP A 121 6.99 23.54 6.84
C ASP A 121 7.85 22.31 6.49
N CYS A 122 7.24 21.13 6.42
CA CYS A 122 7.91 19.86 6.08
C CYS A 122 8.68 19.92 4.75
N CYS A 123 8.31 20.82 3.85
CA CYS A 123 8.94 21.02 2.56
C CYS A 123 10.07 22.04 2.55
N VAL A 124 10.43 22.61 3.70
CA VAL A 124 11.49 23.61 3.84
C VAL A 124 12.52 23.15 4.85
N GLU A 125 13.80 23.25 4.52
CA GLU A 125 14.86 22.96 5.50
C GLU A 125 14.82 23.93 6.69
N HIS A 126 15.00 23.42 7.90
CA HIS A 126 15.03 24.24 9.10
C HIS A 126 15.86 23.63 10.25
N GLY A 127 16.28 24.49 11.18
CA GLY A 127 17.22 24.12 12.25
C GLY A 127 16.59 23.40 13.45
N THR A 128 15.28 23.16 13.43
CA THR A 128 14.56 22.45 14.50
C THR A 128 14.26 21.01 14.08
N PRO A 129 14.20 20.05 15.02
CA PRO A 129 13.73 18.71 14.71
C PRO A 129 12.23 18.69 14.38
N GLY A 130 11.82 17.70 13.56
CA GLY A 130 10.43 17.50 13.16
C GLY A 130 9.96 18.46 12.07
N CYS A 131 8.67 18.45 11.73
CA CYS A 131 8.01 19.42 10.84
C CYS A 131 6.54 19.67 11.25
N ASP A 132 5.76 20.46 10.50
CA ASP A 132 4.39 20.85 10.86
C ASP A 132 3.30 19.80 10.59
N ASP A 133 3.58 18.81 9.73
CA ASP A 133 2.67 17.70 9.43
C ASP A 133 3.10 16.43 10.17
N ALA A 134 2.30 16.01 11.15
CA ALA A 134 2.60 14.86 12.00
C ALA A 134 2.64 13.51 11.27
N VAL A 135 1.91 13.36 10.15
CA VAL A 135 1.91 12.12 9.35
C VAL A 135 3.18 12.05 8.52
N VAL A 136 3.52 13.17 7.87
CA VAL A 136 4.76 13.31 7.11
C VAL A 136 5.97 13.13 8.02
N GLU A 137 5.96 13.82 9.17
CA GLU A 137 7.00 13.72 10.16
C GLU A 137 7.18 12.28 10.63
N ALA A 138 6.13 11.59 11.07
CA ALA A 138 6.25 10.21 11.56
C ALA A 138 6.88 9.28 10.53
N CYS A 139 6.46 9.38 9.26
CA CYS A 139 7.05 8.60 8.17
C CYS A 139 8.54 8.91 7.97
N VAL A 140 8.92 10.19 7.95
CA VAL A 140 10.33 10.60 7.81
C VAL A 140 11.15 10.19 9.05
N CYS A 141 10.60 10.27 10.25
CA CYS A 141 11.27 9.83 11.49
C CYS A 141 11.57 8.34 11.50
N ASP A 142 10.65 7.52 10.97
CA ASP A 142 10.81 6.07 10.89
C ASP A 142 11.95 5.67 9.93
N ILE A 143 12.20 6.48 8.91
CA ILE A 143 13.22 6.22 7.89
C ILE A 143 14.57 6.86 8.27
N GLU A 144 14.55 8.13 8.67
CA GLU A 144 15.73 8.92 9.04
C GLU A 144 15.54 9.58 10.43
N PRO A 145 15.91 8.88 11.53
CA PRO A 145 15.74 9.38 12.90
C PRO A 145 16.42 10.74 13.18
N TYR A 146 17.48 11.07 12.42
CA TYR A 146 18.18 12.35 12.53
C TYR A 146 17.26 13.56 12.33
N CYS A 147 16.24 13.43 11.47
CA CYS A 147 15.27 14.48 11.17
C CYS A 147 14.42 14.89 12.39
N CYS A 148 14.24 13.97 13.33
CA CYS A 148 13.37 14.13 14.50
C CYS A 148 14.16 14.25 15.81
N ASP A 149 15.41 13.80 15.82
CA ASP A 149 16.31 13.93 16.96
C ASP A 149 17.20 15.17 16.91
N THR A 150 17.52 15.66 15.70
CA THR A 150 18.56 16.70 15.53
C THR A 150 18.07 17.93 14.77
N GLN A 151 17.69 17.79 13.49
CA GLN A 151 17.24 18.91 12.67
C GLN A 151 16.59 18.45 11.36
N TRP A 152 15.65 19.25 10.85
CA TRP A 152 15.06 19.06 9.54
C TRP A 152 15.95 19.62 8.41
N SER A 153 16.77 18.77 7.80
CA SER A 153 17.72 19.17 6.76
C SER A 153 17.23 18.87 5.34
N ALA A 154 17.97 19.30 4.32
CA ALA A 154 17.70 18.91 2.92
C ALA A 154 17.64 17.38 2.69
N ALA A 155 18.29 16.58 3.54
CA ALA A 155 18.13 15.13 3.50
C ALA A 155 16.73 14.69 3.95
N CYS A 156 16.15 15.37 4.94
CA CYS A 156 14.80 15.11 5.44
C CYS A 156 13.74 15.44 4.37
N THR A 157 13.92 16.55 3.64
CA THR A 157 13.03 16.89 2.52
C THR A 157 13.16 15.92 1.35
N ALA A 158 14.34 15.33 1.12
CA ALA A 158 14.54 14.34 0.06
C ALA A 158 13.91 12.98 0.38
N VAL A 159 13.81 12.60 1.67
CA VAL A 159 13.13 11.36 2.09
C VAL A 159 11.65 11.38 1.70
N LEU A 160 11.02 12.56 1.71
CA LEU A 160 9.60 12.75 1.37
C LEU A 160 9.25 12.13 0.02
N GLU A 161 9.99 12.49 -1.02
CA GLU A 161 9.73 12.05 -2.39
C GLU A 161 10.26 10.64 -2.65
N VAL A 162 11.47 10.32 -2.16
CA VAL A 162 12.12 9.02 -2.41
C VAL A 162 11.36 7.87 -1.75
N HIS A 163 10.80 8.11 -0.56
CA HIS A 163 10.11 7.10 0.22
C HIS A 163 8.58 7.29 0.27
N GLY A 164 8.06 8.30 -0.42
CA GLY A 164 6.62 8.55 -0.50
C GLY A 164 5.99 9.01 0.81
N CYS A 165 6.77 9.63 1.71
CA CYS A 165 6.24 10.21 2.95
C CYS A 165 5.47 11.50 2.73
N GLY A 166 5.69 12.20 1.61
CA GLY A 166 5.03 13.46 1.29
C GLY A 166 5.41 13.99 -0.08
N GLN A 167 4.71 15.01 -0.54
CA GLN A 167 4.94 15.66 -1.84
C GLN A 167 5.18 17.15 -1.60
N CYS A 168 6.35 17.64 -1.98
CA CYS A 168 6.72 19.03 -1.86
C CYS A 168 6.60 19.73 -3.21
N GLY A 169 5.72 20.71 -3.32
CA GLY A 169 5.45 21.41 -4.58
C GLY A 169 4.02 21.86 -4.82
N ALA A 170 3.06 21.48 -3.97
CA ALA A 170 1.71 22.05 -4.00
C ALA A 170 1.65 23.36 -3.20
N PRO A 171 1.13 24.48 -3.74
CA PRO A 171 0.90 25.68 -2.94
C PRO A 171 -0.12 25.39 -1.82
N PRO A 172 0.05 25.98 -0.62
CA PRO A 172 -0.80 25.66 0.54
C PRO A 172 -2.26 26.04 0.29
N PRO A 173 -3.23 25.28 0.80
CA PRO A 173 -4.65 25.65 0.74
C PRO A 173 -4.91 26.88 1.62
N ASP A 174 -5.38 27.96 0.99
CA ASP A 174 -5.84 29.16 1.68
C ASP A 174 -7.09 28.85 2.53
N ASP A 175 -6.92 28.69 3.85
CA ASP A 175 -8.01 28.66 4.82
C ASP A 175 -8.65 30.05 4.94
N GLY A 176 -9.73 30.26 4.18
CA GLY A 176 -10.45 31.52 4.00
C GLY A 176 -11.10 32.13 5.25
N GLY A 177 -10.31 32.68 6.16
CA GLY A 177 -10.74 33.60 7.22
C GLY A 177 -11.00 35.01 6.66
N GLY A 178 -12.11 35.20 5.94
CA GLY A 178 -12.49 36.46 5.32
C GLY A 178 -13.16 37.46 6.27
N ASP A 179 -12.50 38.61 6.50
CA ASP A 179 -13.18 39.88 6.74
C ASP A 179 -13.87 40.33 5.43
N PRO A 180 -15.15 40.75 5.44
CA PRO A 180 -15.83 41.17 4.23
C PRO A 180 -15.32 42.56 3.76
N PRO A 181 -14.93 42.71 2.49
CA PRO A 181 -14.52 44.01 1.95
C PRO A 181 -15.72 44.96 1.76
N PRO A 182 -15.50 46.29 1.78
CA PRO A 182 -16.54 47.28 1.54
C PRO A 182 -17.03 47.22 0.07
N PRO A 183 -18.24 47.72 -0.23
CA PRO A 183 -18.77 47.71 -1.59
C PRO A 183 -18.09 48.79 -2.44
N ASP A 184 -17.44 48.35 -3.53
CA ASP A 184 -16.91 49.23 -4.57
C ASP A 184 -17.96 49.49 -5.66
N ASP A 185 -18.22 50.78 -5.89
CA ASP A 185 -18.97 51.30 -7.03
C ASP A 185 -18.09 51.29 -8.30
N GLY A 186 -18.64 50.75 -9.39
CA GLY A 186 -17.92 50.40 -10.60
C GLY A 186 -17.39 51.55 -11.46
N GLY A 187 -16.44 51.20 -12.33
CA GLY A 187 -15.83 52.07 -13.33
C GLY A 187 -15.05 51.34 -14.42
N GLY A 188 -15.79 50.71 -15.34
CA GLY A 188 -15.45 50.33 -16.72
C GLY A 188 -14.00 50.31 -17.25
N GLY A 189 -13.58 49.12 -17.68
CA GLY A 189 -13.36 48.86 -19.11
C GLY A 189 -11.93 48.67 -19.63
N GLY A 190 -11.63 47.41 -19.99
CA GLY A 190 -10.71 47.03 -21.08
C GLY A 190 -9.35 46.52 -20.63
N GLY A 191 -9.25 45.27 -20.18
CA GLY A 191 -8.88 44.13 -21.04
C GLY A 191 -7.44 43.72 -20.71
N GLY A 192 -7.19 42.94 -19.65
CA GLY A 192 -7.37 41.48 -19.51
C GLY A 192 -5.96 40.96 -19.14
N GLY A 193 -5.61 40.70 -17.88
CA GLY A 193 -6.14 39.66 -16.97
C GLY A 193 -5.22 38.44 -17.14
N GLY A 194 -4.35 38.01 -16.22
CA GLY A 194 -4.27 38.27 -14.79
C GLY A 194 -5.13 37.27 -14.01
N GLY A 195 -4.49 36.36 -13.26
CA GLY A 195 -5.11 35.39 -12.34
C GLY A 195 -5.00 33.96 -12.88
N GLY A 196 -4.38 33.00 -12.20
CA GLY A 196 -4.48 32.77 -10.76
C GLY A 196 -5.84 32.16 -10.48
N GLY A 197 -5.89 30.84 -10.38
CA GLY A 197 -7.09 30.07 -10.13
C GLY A 197 -6.83 28.62 -10.50
N GLY A 198 -7.26 27.68 -9.64
CA GLY A 198 -7.30 26.27 -9.96
C GLY A 198 -7.99 26.11 -11.32
N GLY A 199 -7.19 25.84 -12.33
CA GLY A 199 -7.65 25.61 -13.68
C GLY A 199 -7.88 24.13 -13.79
N ASP A 200 -9.02 23.76 -14.36
CA ASP A 200 -9.14 22.50 -15.07
C ASP A 200 -7.82 22.21 -15.82
N PRO A 201 -7.35 20.95 -15.84
CA PRO A 201 -6.16 20.59 -16.62
C PRO A 201 -6.29 21.21 -18.02
N PRO A 202 -5.20 21.80 -18.57
CA PRO A 202 -5.25 22.41 -19.90
C PRO A 202 -5.94 21.42 -20.84
N PRO A 203 -6.80 21.88 -21.76
CA PRO A 203 -7.53 20.96 -22.63
C PRO A 203 -6.54 19.99 -23.25
N ALA A 204 -6.88 18.70 -23.21
CA ALA A 204 -6.02 17.67 -23.80
C ALA A 204 -5.60 18.11 -25.19
N GLY A 205 -4.30 18.08 -25.46
CA GLY A 205 -3.76 18.20 -26.81
C GLY A 205 -4.41 17.16 -27.72
N THR A 206 -4.26 17.32 -29.03
CA THR A 206 -4.90 16.40 -30.00
C THR A 206 -3.95 15.34 -30.54
N GLY A 207 -2.70 15.30 -30.05
CA GLY A 207 -1.68 14.40 -30.53
C GLY A 207 -1.18 13.43 -29.46
N ASP A 208 -0.63 12.32 -29.94
CA ASP A 208 -0.11 11.20 -29.14
C ASP A 208 0.86 11.68 -28.04
N CYS A 209 0.63 11.29 -26.79
CA CYS A 209 1.53 11.61 -25.67
C CYS A 209 2.93 11.00 -25.82
N CYS A 210 3.05 9.89 -26.54
CA CYS A 210 4.29 9.16 -26.73
C CYS A 210 5.04 9.54 -28.01
N ALA A 211 4.64 10.62 -28.67
CA ALA A 211 5.35 11.17 -29.82
C ALA A 211 5.31 12.69 -29.80
N SER A 212 6.31 13.33 -30.41
CA SER A 212 6.25 14.77 -30.68
C SER A 212 5.03 15.07 -31.55
N ASN A 213 4.15 15.97 -31.13
CA ASN A 213 2.92 16.29 -31.84
C ASN A 213 2.79 17.77 -32.25
N GLY A 214 3.69 18.65 -31.78
CA GLY A 214 3.72 20.04 -32.25
C GLY A 214 2.67 20.95 -31.58
N SER A 215 1.87 20.41 -30.64
CA SER A 215 0.78 21.13 -29.97
C SER A 215 1.07 21.29 -28.49
N ALA A 216 0.43 22.24 -27.82
CA ALA A 216 0.48 22.32 -26.36
C ALA A 216 -0.32 21.15 -25.78
N GLY A 217 0.36 20.23 -25.10
CA GLY A 217 -0.25 19.03 -24.53
C GLY A 217 -0.35 17.81 -25.46
N CYS A 218 -1.00 16.77 -24.98
CA CYS A 218 -1.27 15.52 -25.69
C CYS A 218 -2.68 14.96 -25.43
N ASP A 219 -3.05 13.88 -26.11
CA ASP A 219 -4.41 13.34 -26.16
C ASP A 219 -4.88 12.61 -24.89
N ASP A 220 -3.96 12.25 -24.00
CA ASP A 220 -4.26 11.73 -22.67
C ASP A 220 -4.11 12.83 -21.61
N ALA A 221 -5.24 13.27 -21.05
CA ALA A 221 -5.28 14.34 -20.06
C ALA A 221 -4.55 13.99 -18.74
N THR A 222 -4.45 12.70 -18.39
CA THR A 222 -3.75 12.25 -17.18
C THR A 222 -2.24 12.27 -17.40
N VAL A 223 -1.78 11.74 -18.54
CA VAL A 223 -0.36 11.81 -18.92
C VAL A 223 0.07 13.26 -19.09
N GLN A 224 -0.72 14.06 -19.82
CA GLN A 224 -0.50 15.48 -19.99
C GLN A 224 -0.38 16.18 -18.63
N ALA A 225 -1.36 16.03 -17.73
CA ALA A 225 -1.34 16.72 -16.43
C ALA A 225 -0.12 16.37 -15.59
N CYS A 226 0.32 15.10 -15.64
CA CYS A 226 1.52 14.66 -14.94
C CYS A 226 2.78 15.28 -15.54
N VAL A 227 2.95 15.24 -16.87
CA VAL A 227 4.10 15.88 -17.53
C VAL A 227 4.07 17.40 -17.33
N CYS A 228 2.90 18.04 -17.38
CA CYS A 228 2.73 19.47 -17.11
C CYS A 228 3.23 19.88 -15.73
N MET A 229 3.04 19.01 -14.73
CA MET A 229 3.46 19.29 -13.36
C MET A 229 4.99 19.40 -13.26
N GLN A 230 5.70 18.70 -14.15
CA GLN A 230 7.15 18.65 -14.15
C GLN A 230 7.79 19.59 -15.17
N ASP A 231 7.16 19.75 -16.35
CA ASP A 231 7.60 20.65 -17.41
C ASP A 231 6.42 21.48 -17.99
N ASP A 232 6.38 22.76 -17.61
CA ASP A 232 5.44 23.76 -18.12
C ASP A 232 5.55 23.98 -19.64
N TYR A 233 6.71 23.71 -20.25
CA TYR A 233 6.94 23.86 -21.70
C TYR A 233 6.02 22.94 -22.49
N CYS A 234 5.87 21.68 -22.07
CA CYS A 234 5.06 20.67 -22.74
C CYS A 234 3.58 21.03 -22.80
N CYS A 235 3.12 21.86 -21.85
CA CYS A 235 1.70 22.21 -21.72
C CYS A 235 1.35 23.62 -22.19
N ASN A 236 2.34 24.49 -22.36
CA ASN A 236 2.11 25.87 -22.78
C ASN A 236 2.78 26.21 -24.11
N THR A 237 3.77 25.43 -24.55
CA THR A 237 4.59 25.76 -25.73
C THR A 237 4.47 24.71 -26.81
N ASP A 238 4.98 23.50 -26.57
CA ASP A 238 5.05 22.46 -27.59
C ASP A 238 5.28 21.09 -26.95
N TRP A 239 4.54 20.07 -27.40
CA TRP A 239 4.77 18.68 -27.07
C TRP A 239 5.75 18.07 -28.08
N ASP A 240 7.03 18.12 -27.73
CA ASP A 240 8.14 17.64 -28.57
C ASP A 240 8.67 16.26 -28.14
N GLY A 241 9.84 15.87 -28.66
CA GLY A 241 10.45 14.58 -28.33
C GLY A 241 10.96 14.49 -26.89
N LEU A 242 11.22 15.61 -26.23
CA LEU A 242 11.56 15.64 -24.81
C LEU A 242 10.29 15.39 -23.99
N CYS A 243 9.20 16.09 -24.29
CA CYS A 243 7.90 15.86 -23.64
C CYS A 243 7.43 14.39 -23.72
N ALA A 244 7.62 13.76 -24.88
CA ALA A 244 7.30 12.33 -25.04
C ALA A 244 8.22 11.41 -24.22
N SER A 245 9.50 11.75 -24.06
CA SER A 245 10.44 10.96 -23.24
C SER A 245 10.22 11.14 -21.73
N GLU A 246 9.69 12.28 -21.35
CA GLU A 246 9.38 12.65 -19.97
C GLU A 246 8.18 11.86 -19.42
N VAL A 247 7.30 11.37 -20.29
CA VAL A 247 6.19 10.48 -19.91
C VAL A 247 6.70 9.28 -19.11
N GLU A 248 7.75 8.61 -19.58
CA GLU A 248 8.34 7.47 -18.87
C GLU A 248 9.32 7.91 -17.79
N SER A 249 10.11 8.96 -18.05
CA SER A 249 11.11 9.45 -17.09
C SER A 249 10.49 9.94 -15.79
N PHE A 250 9.28 10.50 -15.84
CA PHE A 250 8.54 10.97 -14.68
C PHE A 250 7.50 9.95 -14.18
N GLY A 251 7.40 8.77 -14.80
CA GLY A 251 6.42 7.76 -14.43
C GLY A 251 4.96 8.19 -14.70
N CYS A 252 4.77 9.17 -15.59
CA CYS A 252 3.45 9.68 -15.99
C CYS A 252 2.68 8.70 -16.89
N GLY A 253 3.38 7.78 -17.53
CA GLY A 253 2.82 6.74 -18.38
C GLY A 253 3.91 5.80 -18.88
N THR A 254 3.52 4.85 -19.72
CA THR A 254 4.47 3.96 -20.38
C THR A 254 4.34 4.16 -21.88
N CYS A 255 5.39 4.71 -22.47
CA CYS A 255 5.52 4.83 -23.92
C CYS A 255 6.17 3.57 -24.44
N GLY A 256 5.42 2.47 -24.34
CA GLY A 256 5.79 1.20 -24.95
C GLY A 256 6.09 1.44 -26.42
N GLY A 257 7.35 1.26 -26.81
CA GLY A 257 7.79 1.46 -28.18
C GLY A 257 6.94 0.63 -29.14
N GLY A 258 5.94 1.26 -29.75
CA GLY A 258 5.08 0.68 -30.78
C GLY A 258 3.59 0.89 -30.54
N GLY A 259 3.01 1.96 -31.10
CA GLY A 259 1.55 2.06 -31.15
C GLY A 259 0.92 3.34 -31.69
N GLY A 260 1.49 3.99 -32.71
CA GLY A 260 0.82 5.13 -33.35
C GLY A 260 -0.48 4.77 -34.10
N SER A 261 -1.35 5.76 -34.28
CA SER A 261 -2.32 5.83 -35.38
C SER A 261 -2.54 7.31 -35.75
N GLY A 262 -2.12 7.81 -36.91
CA GLY A 262 -1.48 7.13 -38.03
C GLY A 262 -1.07 8.08 -39.15
N GLY A 263 -0.55 7.49 -40.23
CA GLY A 263 -0.38 8.18 -41.51
C GLY A 263 0.78 7.68 -42.37
N GLY A 264 0.51 6.68 -43.23
CA GLY A 264 1.11 6.59 -44.57
C GLY A 264 2.40 5.77 -44.75
N ASP A 265 2.24 4.63 -45.41
CA ASP A 265 3.13 4.00 -46.41
C ASP A 265 4.64 4.30 -46.39
N THR A 266 5.48 3.28 -46.14
CA THR A 266 6.17 2.47 -47.18
C THR A 266 7.18 1.48 -46.58
N GLY A 267 7.08 0.20 -46.99
CA GLY A 267 8.13 -0.83 -46.92
C GLY A 267 8.19 -1.60 -45.59
N GLY A 268 8.14 -2.93 -45.50
CA GLY A 268 8.63 -3.94 -46.44
C GLY A 268 10.11 -4.27 -46.17
N GLY A 269 10.39 -5.19 -45.24
CA GLY A 269 11.73 -5.77 -45.01
C GLY A 269 11.85 -6.41 -43.63
N THR A 270 11.60 -7.72 -43.47
CA THR A 270 12.63 -8.78 -43.36
C THR A 270 13.65 -8.60 -42.24
N GLY A 271 13.48 -9.38 -41.17
CA GLY A 271 14.52 -10.07 -40.39
C GLY A 271 15.73 -9.29 -39.91
N GLY A 272 15.80 -9.06 -38.60
CA GLY A 272 17.02 -8.78 -37.84
C GLY A 272 16.75 -9.05 -36.37
N GLY A 273 17.55 -9.91 -35.74
CA GLY A 273 17.36 -10.34 -34.35
C GLY A 273 17.41 -9.15 -33.40
N GLU A 274 16.29 -8.90 -32.75
CA GLU A 274 16.22 -8.06 -31.57
C GLU A 274 16.31 -9.02 -30.39
N VAL A 275 17.38 -8.90 -29.60
CA VAL A 275 17.57 -9.69 -28.38
C VAL A 275 16.31 -9.53 -27.54
N SER A 276 15.67 -10.64 -27.18
CA SER A 276 14.42 -10.61 -26.40
C SER A 276 14.62 -9.77 -25.14
N VAL A 277 13.69 -8.85 -24.85
CA VAL A 277 13.75 -7.99 -23.66
C VAL A 277 13.78 -8.82 -22.36
N CYS A 278 13.32 -10.08 -22.42
CA CYS A 278 13.44 -11.06 -21.33
C CYS A 278 14.88 -11.43 -20.95
N CYS A 279 15.87 -11.07 -21.77
CA CYS A 279 17.30 -11.28 -21.52
C CYS A 279 17.94 -10.18 -20.66
N GLN A 280 17.14 -9.28 -20.07
CA GLN A 280 17.59 -8.23 -19.16
C GLN A 280 16.70 -8.18 -17.91
N GLN A 281 17.21 -7.56 -16.83
CA GLN A 281 16.44 -7.29 -15.62
C GLN A 281 15.23 -6.40 -15.93
N GLN A 282 14.06 -6.72 -15.39
CA GLN A 282 12.83 -5.93 -15.52
C GLN A 282 12.45 -5.32 -14.17
N PRO A 283 11.74 -4.18 -14.12
CA PRO A 283 11.33 -3.52 -12.87
C PRO A 283 10.21 -4.25 -12.11
N GLY A 284 9.81 -5.45 -12.52
CA GLY A 284 8.77 -6.25 -11.88
C GLY A 284 8.95 -7.75 -12.11
N SER A 285 7.96 -8.54 -11.68
CA SER A 285 7.90 -9.97 -11.97
C SER A 285 7.47 -10.22 -13.43
N GLY A 286 8.09 -11.20 -14.08
CA GLY A 286 7.77 -11.58 -15.46
C GLY A 286 8.54 -10.80 -16.53
N CYS A 287 8.30 -11.15 -17.79
CA CYS A 287 8.91 -10.51 -18.95
C CYS A 287 7.93 -10.38 -20.12
N PRO A 288 8.15 -9.44 -21.06
CA PRO A 288 7.17 -9.13 -22.11
C PRO A 288 6.87 -10.27 -23.09
N ASP A 289 7.80 -11.22 -23.27
CA ASP A 289 7.55 -12.42 -24.07
C ASP A 289 6.92 -13.51 -23.20
N ALA A 290 5.60 -13.66 -23.31
CA ALA A 290 4.84 -14.65 -22.54
C ALA A 290 5.36 -16.08 -22.73
N THR A 291 5.94 -16.43 -23.88
CA THR A 291 6.47 -17.78 -24.14
C THR A 291 7.75 -18.02 -23.35
N VAL A 292 8.64 -17.02 -23.33
CA VAL A 292 9.87 -17.06 -22.53
C VAL A 292 9.52 -17.02 -21.05
N GLN A 293 8.62 -16.11 -20.65
CA GLN A 293 8.14 -15.98 -19.28
C GLN A 293 7.57 -17.30 -18.76
N ASP A 294 6.57 -17.88 -19.42
CA ASP A 294 5.91 -19.10 -18.96
C ASP A 294 6.88 -20.27 -18.80
N CYS A 295 7.89 -20.35 -19.68
CA CYS A 295 8.94 -21.37 -19.59
C CYS A 295 9.86 -21.16 -18.37
N VAL A 296 10.30 -19.94 -18.11
CA VAL A 296 11.13 -19.62 -16.93
C VAL A 296 10.31 -19.74 -15.64
N CYS A 297 9.06 -19.29 -15.62
CA CYS A 297 8.13 -19.45 -14.49
C CYS A 297 7.94 -20.91 -14.07
N ALA A 298 7.96 -21.83 -15.04
CA ALA A 298 7.80 -23.25 -14.78
C ALA A 298 9.02 -23.85 -14.05
N GLN A 299 10.18 -23.21 -14.13
CA GLN A 299 11.41 -23.63 -13.45
C GLN A 299 11.63 -22.84 -12.16
N ASP A 300 11.43 -21.53 -12.20
CA ASP A 300 11.61 -20.64 -11.05
C ASP A 300 10.38 -19.74 -10.83
N ALA A 301 9.69 -19.99 -9.73
CA ALA A 301 8.52 -19.22 -9.33
C ALA A 301 8.87 -17.79 -8.86
N TYR A 302 10.11 -17.53 -8.44
CA TYR A 302 10.58 -16.20 -8.04
C TYR A 302 10.49 -15.21 -9.21
N CYS A 303 10.89 -15.65 -10.41
CA CYS A 303 10.87 -14.82 -11.61
C CYS A 303 9.47 -14.31 -11.98
N CYS A 304 8.41 -14.99 -11.50
CA CYS A 304 7.03 -14.70 -11.87
C CYS A 304 6.16 -14.17 -10.72
N ASN A 305 6.64 -14.28 -9.48
CA ASN A 305 5.90 -13.81 -8.31
C ASN A 305 6.65 -12.75 -7.50
N THR A 306 7.93 -12.53 -7.78
CA THR A 306 8.75 -11.61 -6.98
C THR A 306 9.45 -10.60 -7.86
N PHE A 307 10.38 -11.03 -8.72
CA PHE A 307 11.14 -10.10 -9.54
C PHE A 307 11.85 -10.80 -10.69
N TRP A 308 11.86 -10.18 -11.87
CA TRP A 308 12.64 -10.64 -13.00
C TRP A 308 14.04 -9.99 -12.97
N ASP A 309 14.99 -10.66 -12.31
CA ASP A 309 16.37 -10.19 -12.17
C ASP A 309 17.33 -10.80 -13.22
N LEU A 310 18.64 -10.57 -13.06
CA LEU A 310 19.66 -11.14 -13.96
C LEU A 310 19.78 -12.67 -13.85
N THR A 311 19.32 -13.27 -12.74
CA THR A 311 19.22 -14.72 -12.61
C THR A 311 18.14 -15.22 -13.55
N CYS A 312 16.94 -14.63 -13.50
CA CYS A 312 15.82 -14.93 -14.41
C CYS A 312 16.19 -14.74 -15.89
N ALA A 313 16.93 -13.68 -16.22
CA ALA A 313 17.44 -13.45 -17.57
C ALA A 313 18.46 -14.52 -18.00
N GLY A 314 19.32 -15.00 -17.10
CA GLY A 314 20.27 -16.09 -17.38
C GLY A 314 19.59 -17.45 -17.56
N GLU A 315 18.46 -17.67 -16.91
CA GLU A 315 17.67 -18.89 -17.00
C GLU A 315 17.03 -19.09 -18.38
N VAL A 316 16.80 -18.00 -19.12
CA VAL A 316 16.28 -18.03 -20.49
C VAL A 316 17.11 -18.94 -21.40
N GLU A 317 18.44 -18.81 -21.38
CA GLU A 317 19.33 -19.66 -22.18
C GLU A 317 19.62 -20.99 -21.48
N LEU A 318 19.76 -20.97 -20.15
CA LEU A 318 20.10 -22.16 -19.36
C LEU A 318 19.06 -23.27 -19.51
N PHE A 319 17.77 -22.91 -19.55
CA PHE A 319 16.66 -23.84 -19.70
C PHE A 319 16.14 -23.95 -21.13
N GLY A 320 16.75 -23.24 -22.08
CA GLY A 320 16.34 -23.25 -23.49
C GLY A 320 14.97 -22.63 -23.73
N CYS A 321 14.57 -21.68 -22.88
CA CYS A 321 13.32 -20.92 -23.01
C CYS A 321 13.40 -19.84 -24.09
N GLY A 322 14.60 -19.39 -24.44
CA GLY A 322 14.84 -18.39 -25.49
C GLY A 322 16.31 -18.31 -25.89
N SER A 323 16.69 -17.25 -26.61
CA SER A 323 18.07 -16.98 -27.00
C SER A 323 18.38 -15.50 -26.79
N CYS A 324 19.50 -15.22 -26.13
CA CYS A 324 19.93 -13.89 -25.70
C CYS A 324 21.14 -13.36 -26.50
N SER A 325 21.36 -13.93 -27.70
CA SER A 325 22.50 -13.66 -28.59
C SER A 325 22.18 -12.72 -29.74
#